data_AF-A0A2J7PJQ1-F1
#
_entry.id   AF-A0A2J7PJQ1-F1
#
_cell.length_a   1.000
_cell.length_b   1.000
_cell.length_c   1.000
_cell.angle_alpha   90.00
_cell.angle_beta   90.00
_cell.angle_gamma   90.00
#
_symmetry.space_group_name_H-M   'P 1'
#
loop_
_entity.id
_entity.type
_entity.pdbx_description
1 polymer ?
#
loop_
_entity_poly.entity_id
_entity_poly.type
_entity_poly.pdbx_seq_one_letter_code
_entity_poly.pdbx_strand_id
1 'polypeptide(L)'
;MKKIQNSNSNGVLGSNNALVDLTGYALHQPMRSAPYDMYVTNMRVHIPARTSWFRIDKCHYDPHNASVETRLTFRDLKVSGVVKLYDEKAVLQDPLLPMPTETCNMTLRLRQAGLGVSALPLQVSRGHIELQTSAHFVKPQFVSVHAYGCQPPSREHRRSANINTPPIFKRTDEGDFTQEIEDVFLRGIQSLLTRYMEKQLQPALKDTLMANMGYTISYGR
;
A
#
# COMPACT_ATOMS: atom_id res chain seq x y z
N MET A 1 23.92 21.68 44.66
CA MET A 1 22.95 20.56 44.52
C MET A 1 21.62 21.12 44.00
N LYS A 2 21.15 20.71 42.81
CA LYS A 2 19.80 21.00 42.31
C LYS A 2 19.19 19.72 41.75
N LYS A 3 17.90 19.50 42.04
CA LYS A 3 17.16 18.25 41.76
C LYS A 3 16.92 18.08 40.26
N ILE A 4 17.21 16.89 39.73
CA ILE A 4 16.73 16.44 38.42
C ILE A 4 15.27 16.05 38.59
N GLN A 5 14.34 16.72 37.90
CA GLN A 5 12.96 16.27 37.78
C GLN A 5 12.82 15.39 36.53
N ASN A 6 12.43 14.14 36.76
CA ASN A 6 12.24 13.14 35.72
C ASN A 6 10.79 13.25 35.19
N SER A 7 10.58 13.92 34.05
CA SER A 7 9.24 14.10 33.47
C SER A 7 8.85 12.94 32.57
N ASN A 8 8.18 11.92 33.13
CA ASN A 8 7.45 10.92 32.35
C ASN A 8 6.28 11.58 31.60
N SER A 9 6.48 11.91 30.32
CA SER A 9 5.40 12.31 29.42
C SER A 9 4.65 11.07 28.91
N ASN A 10 3.74 10.55 29.74
CA ASN A 10 2.74 9.58 29.30
C ASN A 10 1.76 10.26 28.33
N GLY A 11 2.13 10.32 27.05
CA GLY A 11 1.24 10.73 25.97
C GLY A 11 0.13 9.72 25.80
N VAL A 12 -1.08 10.05 26.28
CA VAL A 12 -2.30 9.26 26.06
C VAL A 12 -2.70 9.39 24.59
N LEU A 13 -2.17 8.50 23.74
CA LEU A 13 -2.66 8.36 22.38
C LEU A 13 -4.01 7.64 22.41
N GLY A 14 -5.08 8.36 22.11
CA GLY A 14 -6.44 7.81 22.08
C GLY A 14 -6.56 6.62 21.14
N SER A 15 -7.45 5.68 21.49
CA SER A 15 -7.68 4.41 20.80
C SER A 15 -8.35 4.56 19.42
N ASN A 16 -7.67 5.22 18.49
CA ASN A 16 -7.97 5.13 17.07
C ASN A 16 -7.23 3.92 16.51
N ASN A 17 -7.97 2.96 15.93
CA ASN A 17 -7.38 2.01 15.00
C ASN A 17 -6.81 2.83 13.85
N ALA A 18 -5.49 3.06 13.84
CA ALA A 18 -4.81 3.81 12.79
C ALA A 18 -4.95 3.04 11.48
N LEU A 19 -6.01 3.31 10.71
CA LEU A 19 -6.21 2.75 9.39
C LEU A 19 -5.37 3.58 8.42
N VAL A 20 -4.40 2.97 7.74
CA VAL A 20 -3.88 3.58 6.50
C VAL A 20 -4.98 3.36 5.46
N ASP A 21 -5.80 4.39 5.33
CA ASP A 21 -6.95 4.38 4.43
C ASP A 21 -6.47 4.57 2.98
N LEU A 22 -6.70 3.55 2.17
CA LEU A 22 -6.41 3.55 0.74
C LEU A 22 -7.70 3.54 -0.10
N THR A 23 -8.86 3.87 0.49
CA THR A 23 -10.16 3.88 -0.21
C THR A 23 -10.21 4.84 -1.40
N GLY A 24 -9.46 5.95 -1.35
CA GLY A 24 -9.31 6.90 -2.46
C GLY A 24 -8.42 6.40 -3.62
N TYR A 25 -7.82 5.21 -3.51
CA TYR A 25 -7.01 4.62 -4.56
C TYR A 25 -7.77 3.49 -5.27
N ALA A 26 -7.63 3.45 -6.59
CA ALA A 26 -8.03 2.32 -7.41
C ALA A 26 -6.82 1.83 -8.22
N LEU A 27 -6.71 0.51 -8.40
CA LEU A 27 -5.81 -0.10 -9.37
C LEU A 27 -6.65 -0.50 -10.59
N HIS A 28 -6.13 -0.25 -11.78
CA HIS A 28 -6.66 -0.79 -13.04
C HIS A 28 -5.53 -1.52 -13.76
N GLN A 29 -5.81 -2.73 -14.27
CA GLN A 29 -4.87 -3.55 -15.01
C GLN A 29 -5.62 -4.43 -16.02
N PRO A 30 -5.36 -4.31 -17.33
CA PRO A 30 -5.79 -5.31 -18.31
C PRO A 30 -5.05 -6.63 -18.06
N MET A 31 -5.77 -7.74 -18.07
CA MET A 31 -5.23 -9.08 -17.84
C MET A 31 -4.56 -9.60 -19.11
N ARG A 32 -3.45 -10.35 -18.97
CA ARG A 32 -2.69 -10.93 -20.10
C ARG A 32 -3.14 -12.34 -20.43
N SER A 33 -3.60 -13.08 -19.43
CA SER A 33 -4.02 -14.49 -19.55
C SER A 33 -5.48 -14.66 -20.02
N ALA A 34 -6.29 -13.60 -20.01
CA ALA A 34 -7.68 -13.62 -20.47
C ALA A 34 -8.16 -12.20 -20.83
N PRO A 35 -9.19 -12.03 -21.69
CA PRO A 35 -9.70 -10.73 -22.14
C PRO A 35 -10.60 -10.06 -21.08
N TYR A 36 -10.01 -9.73 -19.92
CA TYR A 36 -10.68 -9.10 -18.80
C TYR A 36 -9.88 -7.89 -18.30
N ASP A 37 -10.58 -6.83 -17.91
CA ASP A 37 -10.00 -5.73 -17.14
C ASP A 37 -10.21 -5.93 -15.64
N MET A 38 -9.12 -5.88 -14.88
CA MET A 38 -9.11 -6.03 -13.43
C MET A 38 -9.07 -4.66 -12.75
N TYR A 39 -10.05 -4.41 -11.88
CA TYR A 39 -10.11 -3.23 -11.02
C TYR A 39 -10.04 -3.62 -9.55
N VAL A 40 -9.14 -2.99 -8.79
CA VAL A 40 -9.05 -3.14 -7.33
C VAL A 40 -9.49 -1.85 -6.66
N THR A 41 -10.45 -1.94 -5.75
CA THR A 41 -11.09 -0.79 -5.06
C THR A 41 -11.22 -1.07 -3.56
N ASN A 42 -11.63 -0.06 -2.78
CA ASN A 42 -11.87 -0.19 -1.33
C ASN A 42 -10.69 -0.79 -0.55
N MET A 43 -9.46 -0.45 -0.96
CA MET A 43 -8.24 -0.96 -0.34
C MET A 43 -8.08 -0.42 1.08
N ARG A 44 -7.78 -1.30 2.03
CA ARG A 44 -7.67 -0.98 3.47
C ARG A 44 -6.53 -1.77 4.10
N VAL A 45 -5.62 -1.05 4.78
CA VAL A 45 -4.50 -1.63 5.52
C VAL A 45 -4.92 -1.85 6.97
N HIS A 46 -5.04 -3.11 7.39
CA HIS A 46 -5.42 -3.50 8.74
C HIS A 46 -4.18 -3.45 9.63
N ILE A 47 -4.15 -2.48 10.56
CA ILE A 47 -3.06 -2.27 11.49
C ILE A 47 -3.43 -2.86 12.87
N PRO A 48 -2.58 -3.72 13.47
CA PRO A 48 -2.90 -4.35 14.76
C PRO A 48 -2.91 -3.35 15.93
N ALA A 49 -4.09 -3.16 16.54
CA ALA A 49 -4.39 -2.12 17.54
C ALA A 49 -3.56 -2.09 18.84
N ARG A 50 -2.71 -3.09 19.10
CA ARG A 50 -1.98 -3.24 20.38
C ARG A 50 -0.46 -3.50 20.23
N THR A 51 0.14 -3.18 19.08
CA THR A 51 1.55 -3.51 18.83
C THR A 51 2.32 -2.41 18.10
N SER A 52 3.66 -2.40 18.24
CA SER A 52 4.58 -1.74 17.31
C SER A 52 4.48 -2.45 15.94
N TRP A 53 3.47 -2.06 15.16
CA TRP A 53 3.10 -2.73 13.91
C TRP A 53 4.20 -2.65 12.84
N PHE A 54 4.98 -1.57 12.87
CA PHE A 54 6.30 -1.46 12.26
C PHE A 54 7.40 -1.26 13.32
N ARG A 55 8.64 -1.44 12.89
CA ARG A 55 9.87 -0.98 13.53
C ARG A 55 10.63 -0.11 12.53
N ILE A 56 11.33 0.91 13.02
CA ILE A 56 12.29 1.69 12.24
C ILE A 56 13.68 1.19 12.66
N ASP A 57 14.49 0.77 11.71
CA ASP A 57 15.91 0.44 11.91
C ASP A 57 16.71 1.75 12.07
N LYS A 58 17.91 1.70 12.67
CA LYS A 58 18.68 2.93 12.92
C LYS A 58 18.89 3.72 11.63
N CYS A 59 18.46 4.98 11.61
CA CYS A 59 18.76 5.88 10.51
C CYS A 59 20.28 6.05 10.38
N HIS A 60 20.80 5.85 9.18
CA HIS A 60 22.19 6.04 8.83
C HIS A 60 22.33 7.37 8.10
N TYR A 61 23.29 8.20 8.51
CA TYR A 61 23.64 9.43 7.80
C TYR A 61 25.02 9.25 7.15
N ASP A 62 25.09 9.41 5.83
CA ASP A 62 26.35 9.44 5.10
C ASP A 62 26.78 10.89 4.84
N PRO A 63 27.92 11.37 5.40
CA PRO A 63 28.38 12.73 5.22
C PRO A 63 28.90 13.04 3.82
N HIS A 64 29.24 12.04 2.98
CA HIS A 64 29.87 12.30 1.67
C HIS A 64 28.89 12.89 0.65
N ASN A 65 27.64 12.43 0.69
CA ASN A 65 26.52 12.87 -0.15
C ASN A 65 25.44 13.62 0.66
N ALA A 66 25.66 13.81 1.97
CA ALA A 66 24.68 14.28 2.93
C ALA A 66 23.34 13.53 2.81
N SER A 67 23.38 12.18 2.75
CA SER A 67 22.16 11.36 2.65
C SER A 67 21.72 10.81 4.00
N VAL A 68 20.41 10.60 4.14
CA VAL A 68 19.83 9.82 5.24
C VAL A 68 19.17 8.58 4.66
N GLU A 69 19.59 7.40 5.14
CA GLU A 69 18.96 6.12 4.82
C GLU A 69 18.31 5.52 6.07
N THR A 70 17.13 4.92 5.88
CA THR A 70 16.44 4.17 6.94
C THR A 70 15.65 3.00 6.35
N ARG A 71 15.30 2.05 7.22
CA ARG A 71 14.47 0.91 6.86
C ARG A 71 13.35 0.75 7.86
N LEU A 72 12.13 0.58 7.34
CA LEU A 72 10.96 0.22 8.12
C LEU A 72 10.68 -1.26 7.90
N THR A 73 10.39 -1.99 8.98
CA THR A 73 10.05 -3.42 8.91
C THR A 73 8.71 -3.67 9.60
N PHE A 74 7.72 -4.14 8.85
CA PHE A 74 6.38 -4.50 9.31
C PHE A 74 6.37 -5.93 9.83
N ARG A 75 5.86 -6.17 11.04
CA ARG A 75 5.82 -7.55 11.59
C ARG A 75 4.86 -8.43 10.80
N ASP A 76 3.66 -7.93 10.59
CA ASP A 76 2.56 -8.57 9.88
C ASP A 76 1.65 -7.45 9.35
N LEU A 77 1.54 -7.35 8.02
CA LEU A 77 0.72 -6.35 7.34
C LEU A 77 -0.39 -7.09 6.59
N LYS A 78 -1.65 -6.79 6.92
CA LYS A 78 -2.82 -7.35 6.23
C LYS A 78 -3.50 -6.24 5.44
N VAL A 79 -3.71 -6.44 4.15
CA VAL A 79 -4.38 -5.49 3.26
C VAL A 79 -5.57 -6.20 2.62
N SER A 80 -6.76 -5.60 2.68
CA SER A 80 -7.95 -6.10 2.00
C SER A 80 -8.38 -5.14 0.90
N GLY A 81 -8.96 -5.66 -0.18
CA GLY A 81 -9.59 -4.87 -1.25
C GLY A 81 -10.72 -5.64 -1.92
N VAL A 82 -11.51 -4.95 -2.73
CA VAL A 82 -12.54 -5.54 -3.59
C VAL A 82 -12.02 -5.55 -5.01
N VAL A 83 -11.93 -6.75 -5.60
CA VAL A 83 -11.55 -6.95 -7.00
C VAL A 83 -12.79 -7.15 -7.84
N LYS A 84 -12.86 -6.42 -8.95
CA LYS A 84 -13.91 -6.53 -9.98
C LYS A 84 -13.25 -6.87 -11.30
N LEU A 85 -13.80 -7.85 -11.99
CA LEU A 85 -13.41 -8.22 -13.35
C LEU A 85 -14.49 -7.72 -14.31
N TYR A 86 -14.08 -7.14 -15.43
CA TYR A 86 -14.97 -6.70 -16.50
C TYR A 86 -14.55 -7.36 -17.82
N ASP A 87 -15.50 -7.88 -18.59
CA ASP A 87 -15.27 -8.34 -19.96
C ASP A 87 -14.96 -7.12 -20.84
N GLU A 88 -13.78 -7.12 -21.48
CA GLU A 88 -13.31 -6.05 -22.37
C GLU A 88 -14.38 -5.66 -23.40
N LYS A 89 -15.11 -6.66 -23.95
CA LYS A 89 -16.16 -6.43 -24.95
C LYS A 89 -17.41 -5.80 -24.35
N ALA A 90 -17.73 -6.09 -23.09
CA ALA A 90 -18.84 -5.46 -22.40
C ALA A 90 -18.55 -3.98 -22.08
N VAL A 91 -17.30 -3.66 -21.71
CA VAL A 91 -16.85 -2.27 -21.51
C VAL A 91 -16.92 -1.46 -22.81
N LEU A 92 -16.56 -2.08 -23.95
CA LEU A 92 -16.69 -1.45 -25.26
C LEU A 92 -18.15 -1.29 -25.75
N GLN A 93 -19.06 -2.15 -25.30
CA GLN A 93 -20.49 -2.12 -25.70
C GLN A 93 -21.34 -1.16 -24.87
N ASP A 94 -21.11 -1.09 -23.55
CA ASP A 94 -21.72 -0.08 -22.66
C ASP A 94 -20.63 0.58 -21.80
N PRO A 95 -19.98 1.66 -22.30
CA PRO A 95 -18.96 2.38 -21.55
C PRO A 95 -19.50 3.20 -20.36
N LEU A 96 -20.82 3.39 -20.27
CA LEU A 96 -21.43 4.27 -19.26
C LEU A 96 -21.73 3.51 -17.96
N LEU A 97 -22.17 2.26 -18.06
CA LEU A 97 -22.46 1.39 -16.92
C LEU A 97 -21.98 -0.05 -17.15
N PRO A 98 -20.67 -0.28 -17.40
CA PRO A 98 -20.15 -1.64 -17.50
C PRO A 98 -20.41 -2.38 -16.18
N MET A 99 -21.01 -3.56 -16.28
CA MET A 99 -21.31 -4.40 -15.12
C MET A 99 -20.19 -5.42 -14.90
N PRO A 100 -19.69 -5.59 -13.67
CA PRO A 100 -18.60 -6.52 -13.40
C PRO A 100 -19.06 -7.95 -13.66
N THR A 101 -18.28 -8.69 -14.44
CA THR A 101 -18.51 -10.09 -14.77
C THR A 101 -18.30 -10.99 -13.55
N GLU A 102 -17.41 -10.59 -12.64
CA GLU A 102 -17.26 -11.20 -11.32
C GLU A 102 -16.72 -10.18 -10.30
N THR A 103 -17.11 -10.30 -9.03
CA THR A 103 -16.60 -9.46 -7.93
C THR A 103 -16.20 -10.34 -6.76
N CYS A 104 -14.96 -10.18 -6.27
CA CYS A 104 -14.40 -10.92 -5.15
C CYS A 104 -13.83 -9.97 -4.08
N ASN A 105 -13.88 -10.36 -2.81
CA ASN A 105 -13.02 -9.75 -1.80
C ASN A 105 -11.67 -10.45 -1.83
N MET A 106 -10.57 -9.69 -1.82
CA MET A 106 -9.23 -10.23 -1.70
C MET A 106 -8.54 -9.72 -0.44
N THR A 107 -7.72 -10.58 0.16
CA THR A 107 -6.88 -10.24 1.29
C THR A 107 -5.46 -10.71 1.01
N LEU A 108 -4.51 -9.78 1.16
CA LEU A 108 -3.09 -10.00 1.12
C LEU A 108 -2.56 -9.93 2.56
N ARG A 109 -1.69 -10.86 2.93
CA ARG A 109 -0.92 -10.83 4.18
C ARG A 109 0.58 -10.92 3.87
N LEU A 110 1.34 -10.01 4.45
CA LEU A 110 2.77 -9.85 4.26
C LEU A 110 3.45 -9.90 5.63
N ARG A 111 4.27 -10.92 5.89
CA ARG A 111 5.03 -11.01 7.16
C ARG A 111 6.49 -10.64 6.93
N GLN A 112 7.01 -9.76 7.79
CA GLN A 112 8.35 -9.19 7.66
C GLN A 112 8.61 -8.47 6.33
N ALA A 113 7.57 -7.89 5.72
CA ALA A 113 7.75 -6.89 4.67
C ALA A 113 8.47 -5.66 5.22
N GLY A 114 9.14 -4.91 4.35
CA GLY A 114 9.72 -3.64 4.74
C GLY A 114 9.69 -2.59 3.64
N LEU A 115 10.19 -1.41 3.99
CA LEU A 115 10.42 -0.30 3.08
C LEU A 115 11.80 0.26 3.40
N GLY A 116 12.71 0.25 2.43
CA GLY A 116 13.92 1.05 2.49
C GLY A 116 13.57 2.44 1.98
N VAL A 117 14.01 3.48 2.68
CA VAL A 117 13.76 4.87 2.32
C VAL A 117 15.06 5.64 2.44
N SER A 118 15.40 6.36 1.39
CA SER A 118 16.57 7.24 1.34
C SER A 118 16.13 8.67 1.03
N ALA A 119 16.86 9.63 1.57
CA ALA A 119 16.64 11.05 1.38
C ALA A 119 17.96 11.75 1.08
N LEU A 120 17.97 12.50 -0.03
CA LEU A 120 19.12 13.22 -0.57
C LEU A 120 18.75 14.70 -0.74
N PRO A 121 19.65 15.66 -0.47
CA PRO A 121 19.41 17.07 -0.76
C PRO A 121 19.46 17.31 -2.28
N LEU A 122 18.40 17.91 -2.84
CA LEU A 122 18.39 18.39 -4.22
C LEU A 122 18.93 19.81 -4.31
N GLN A 123 18.37 20.69 -3.48
CA GLN A 123 18.71 22.10 -3.48
C GLN A 123 18.76 22.61 -2.04
N VAL A 124 19.90 23.15 -1.66
CA VAL A 124 20.14 23.77 -0.35
C VAL A 124 20.30 25.27 -0.61
N SER A 125 19.26 26.05 -0.31
CA SER A 125 19.29 27.51 -0.34
C SER A 125 19.15 28.08 1.07
N ARG A 126 19.30 29.41 1.23
CA ARG A 126 19.32 30.06 2.56
C ARG A 126 18.00 29.84 3.32
N GLY A 127 17.98 28.84 4.19
CA GLY A 127 16.83 28.46 5.01
C GLY A 127 15.84 27.49 4.36
N HIS A 128 16.07 27.04 3.12
CA HIS A 128 15.20 26.07 2.45
C HIS A 128 16.01 24.90 1.89
N ILE A 129 15.74 23.70 2.41
CA ILE A 129 16.22 22.44 1.83
C ILE A 129 15.07 21.76 1.09
N GLU A 130 15.29 21.51 -0.19
CA GLU A 130 14.49 20.60 -1.01
C GLU A 130 15.17 19.23 -1.04
N LEU A 131 14.38 18.17 -0.85
CA LEU A 131 14.88 16.80 -0.76
C LEU A 131 14.28 15.92 -1.85
N GLN A 132 15.13 15.11 -2.47
CA GLN A 132 14.71 13.92 -3.18
C GLN A 132 14.57 12.79 -2.17
N THR A 133 13.34 12.39 -1.89
CA THR A 133 13.07 11.09 -1.28
C THR A 133 13.06 10.02 -2.36
N SER A 134 13.38 8.81 -1.96
CA SER A 134 12.99 7.61 -2.70
C SER A 134 12.69 6.48 -1.74
N ALA A 135 11.67 5.69 -2.05
CA ALA A 135 11.29 4.52 -1.27
C ALA A 135 11.25 3.27 -2.15
N HIS A 136 11.65 2.13 -1.60
CA HIS A 136 11.59 0.84 -2.27
C HIS A 136 11.04 -0.24 -1.35
N PHE A 137 10.18 -1.11 -1.90
CA PHE A 137 9.58 -2.21 -1.16
C PHE A 137 10.59 -3.33 -0.92
N VAL A 138 10.79 -3.69 0.34
CA VAL A 138 11.66 -4.80 0.75
C VAL A 138 10.81 -6.07 0.87
N LYS A 139 11.18 -7.11 0.10
CA LYS A 139 10.43 -8.36 0.02
C LYS A 139 10.18 -8.98 1.41
N PRO A 140 8.96 -9.43 1.71
CA PRO A 140 8.64 -10.15 2.93
C PRO A 140 9.26 -11.55 2.95
N GLN A 141 9.33 -12.14 4.14
CA GLN A 141 9.65 -13.58 4.29
C GLN A 141 8.47 -14.49 3.94
N PHE A 142 7.24 -13.97 4.01
CA PHE A 142 6.03 -14.74 3.71
C PHE A 142 4.95 -13.84 3.09
N VAL A 143 4.34 -14.35 2.03
CA VAL A 143 3.20 -13.78 1.32
C VAL A 143 2.07 -14.82 1.35
N SER A 144 0.86 -14.38 1.63
CA SER A 144 -0.35 -15.16 1.28
C SER A 144 -1.42 -14.25 0.72
N VAL A 145 -1.95 -14.59 -0.43
CA VAL A 145 -3.13 -13.97 -1.03
C VAL A 145 -4.32 -14.93 -0.84
N HIS A 146 -5.52 -14.39 -0.68
CA HIS A 146 -6.75 -15.17 -0.51
C HIS A 146 -7.96 -14.41 -1.06
N ALA A 147 -8.66 -15.00 -2.02
CA ALA A 147 -9.95 -14.52 -2.53
C ALA A 147 -11.12 -15.16 -1.76
N TYR A 148 -12.18 -14.41 -1.49
CA TYR A 148 -13.38 -14.91 -0.81
C TYR A 148 -14.63 -14.09 -1.16
N GLY A 149 -15.80 -14.70 -1.00
CA GLY A 149 -17.08 -14.04 -1.29
C GLY A 149 -17.23 -13.64 -2.76
N CYS A 150 -16.64 -14.41 -3.68
CA CYS A 150 -16.77 -14.19 -5.11
C CYS A 150 -18.22 -14.35 -5.57
N GLN A 151 -18.72 -13.36 -6.30
CA GLN A 151 -20.10 -13.30 -6.78
C GLN A 151 -20.11 -13.05 -8.30
N PRO A 152 -20.84 -13.88 -9.08
CA PRO A 152 -21.13 -13.61 -10.49
C PRO A 152 -22.15 -12.45 -10.62
N PRO A 153 -22.48 -11.99 -11.84
CA PRO A 153 -23.38 -10.85 -12.03
C PRO A 153 -24.79 -11.18 -11.53
N SER A 154 -25.52 -10.14 -11.09
CA SER A 154 -26.88 -10.29 -10.55
C SER A 154 -27.80 -11.11 -11.48
N ARG A 155 -28.63 -11.97 -10.87
CA ARG A 155 -29.50 -12.93 -11.57
C ARG A 155 -30.49 -12.28 -12.55
N GLU A 156 -30.84 -11.01 -12.39
CA GLU A 156 -31.74 -10.32 -13.32
C GLU A 156 -31.15 -10.19 -14.74
N HIS A 157 -29.82 -10.04 -14.84
CA HIS A 157 -29.14 -9.93 -16.14
C HIS A 157 -28.80 -11.30 -16.77
N ARG A 158 -29.00 -12.41 -16.06
CA ARG A 158 -28.78 -13.77 -16.59
C ARG A 158 -29.85 -14.24 -17.59
N ARG A 159 -30.89 -13.45 -17.89
CA ARG A 159 -31.97 -13.86 -18.81
C ARG A 159 -31.50 -14.12 -20.27
N SER A 160 -30.33 -13.65 -20.66
CA SER A 160 -29.72 -13.92 -21.99
C SER A 160 -28.41 -14.72 -21.95
N ALA A 161 -27.93 -15.14 -20.76
CA ALA A 161 -26.68 -15.88 -20.62
C ALA A 161 -26.94 -17.34 -20.25
N ASN A 162 -26.46 -18.27 -21.09
CA ASN A 162 -26.73 -19.70 -21.00
C ASN A 162 -26.42 -20.27 -19.59
N ILE A 163 -27.39 -20.97 -19.01
CA ILE A 163 -27.43 -21.36 -17.58
C ILE A 163 -26.24 -22.25 -17.16
N ASN A 164 -25.64 -22.95 -18.13
CA ASN A 164 -24.50 -23.85 -17.92
C ASN A 164 -23.14 -23.12 -17.86
N THR A 165 -23.16 -21.81 -17.64
CA THR A 165 -22.07 -20.86 -17.36
C THR A 165 -21.37 -20.91 -15.97
N PRO A 166 -20.35 -21.74 -15.64
CA PRO A 166 -19.62 -21.64 -14.36
C PRO A 166 -18.84 -20.32 -14.16
N PRO A 167 -18.33 -20.03 -12.93
CA PRO A 167 -17.55 -18.82 -12.62
C PRO A 167 -16.27 -18.69 -13.46
N ILE A 168 -15.72 -17.48 -13.60
CA ILE A 168 -14.50 -17.25 -14.40
C ILE A 168 -13.28 -17.85 -13.68
N PHE A 169 -13.22 -17.73 -12.35
CA PHE A 169 -12.25 -18.41 -11.49
C PHE A 169 -12.32 -19.96 -11.53
N LYS A 170 -13.14 -20.55 -12.43
CA LYS A 170 -13.26 -22.00 -12.66
C LYS A 170 -13.24 -22.42 -14.14
N ARG A 171 -12.79 -21.54 -15.06
CA ARG A 171 -12.90 -21.80 -16.52
C ARG A 171 -11.64 -21.57 -17.34
N THR A 172 -10.82 -20.58 -16.98
CA THR A 172 -9.48 -20.43 -17.55
C THR A 172 -8.57 -21.52 -16.98
N ASP A 173 -7.50 -21.92 -17.66
CA ASP A 173 -6.47 -22.81 -17.10
C ASP A 173 -6.05 -22.29 -15.71
N GLU A 174 -6.47 -23.00 -14.65
CA GLU A 174 -6.78 -22.37 -13.35
C GLU A 174 -5.54 -21.79 -12.63
N GLY A 175 -4.34 -22.19 -13.07
CA GLY A 175 -3.07 -21.67 -12.58
C GLY A 175 -2.80 -20.23 -13.00
N ASP A 176 -2.75 -19.96 -14.31
CA ASP A 176 -2.10 -18.75 -14.84
C ASP A 176 -2.94 -17.48 -14.60
N PHE A 177 -4.26 -17.56 -14.80
CA PHE A 177 -5.16 -16.43 -14.53
C PHE A 177 -5.25 -16.09 -13.04
N THR A 178 -5.32 -17.11 -12.18
CA THR A 178 -5.36 -16.91 -10.72
C THR A 178 -4.05 -16.31 -10.22
N GLN A 179 -2.90 -16.83 -10.67
CA GLN A 179 -1.58 -16.28 -10.35
C GLN A 179 -1.44 -14.83 -10.83
N GLU A 180 -1.92 -14.49 -12.04
CA GLU A 180 -1.90 -13.11 -12.52
C GLU A 180 -2.72 -12.18 -11.63
N ILE A 181 -3.92 -12.56 -11.20
CA ILE A 181 -4.74 -11.76 -10.27
C ILE A 181 -4.00 -11.53 -8.94
N GLU A 182 -3.41 -12.58 -8.36
CA GLU A 182 -2.67 -12.47 -7.10
C GLU A 182 -1.44 -11.56 -7.21
N ASP A 183 -0.70 -11.68 -8.31
CA ASP A 183 0.52 -10.92 -8.61
C ASP A 183 0.20 -9.44 -8.94
N VAL A 184 -0.87 -9.18 -9.68
CA VAL A 184 -1.40 -7.81 -9.91
C VAL A 184 -1.84 -7.16 -8.60
N PHE A 185 -2.60 -7.87 -7.76
CA PHE A 185 -3.03 -7.37 -6.45
C PHE A 185 -1.82 -7.09 -5.53
N LEU A 186 -0.84 -7.99 -5.50
CA LEU A 186 0.40 -7.84 -4.75
C LEU A 186 1.21 -6.62 -5.21
N ARG A 187 1.50 -6.50 -6.51
CA ARG A 187 2.26 -5.38 -7.08
C ARG A 187 1.57 -4.03 -6.86
N GLY A 188 0.27 -3.97 -7.08
CA GLY A 188 -0.52 -2.75 -6.86
C GLY A 188 -0.42 -2.28 -5.41
N ILE A 189 -0.59 -3.18 -4.44
CA ILE A 189 -0.46 -2.87 -3.02
C ILE A 189 0.98 -2.47 -2.65
N GLN A 190 2.00 -3.16 -3.16
CA GLN A 190 3.41 -2.78 -2.94
C GLN A 190 3.70 -1.35 -3.41
N SER A 191 3.26 -1.00 -4.62
CA SER A 191 3.42 0.35 -5.20
C SER A 191 2.71 1.41 -4.35
N LEU A 192 1.44 1.17 -3.98
CA LEU A 192 0.64 2.09 -3.17
C LEU A 192 1.22 2.30 -1.76
N LEU A 193 1.63 1.23 -1.08
CA LEU A 193 2.26 1.31 0.24
C LEU A 193 3.59 2.07 0.18
N THR A 194 4.41 1.82 -0.83
CA THR A 194 5.70 2.50 -1.03
C THR A 194 5.49 4.00 -1.20
N ARG A 195 4.64 4.40 -2.16
CA ARG A 195 4.35 5.81 -2.45
C ARG A 195 3.64 6.54 -1.31
N TYR A 196 2.79 5.84 -0.55
CA TYR A 196 2.15 6.41 0.64
C TYR A 196 3.18 6.69 1.73
N MET A 197 3.99 5.69 2.08
CA MET A 197 4.94 5.82 3.19
C MET A 197 6.09 6.78 2.88
N GLU A 198 6.55 6.86 1.62
CA GLU A 198 7.49 7.87 1.16
C GLU A 198 7.02 9.29 1.52
N LYS A 199 5.78 9.63 1.14
CA LYS A 199 5.16 10.93 1.45
C LYS A 199 4.98 11.18 2.95
N GLN A 200 4.64 10.15 3.72
CA GLN A 200 4.47 10.29 5.18
C GLN A 200 5.80 10.49 5.92
N LEU A 201 6.90 9.93 5.40
CA LEU A 201 8.22 10.00 6.04
C LEU A 201 9.04 11.22 5.60
N GLN A 202 8.72 11.83 4.46
CA GLN A 202 9.42 13.00 3.92
C GLN A 202 9.67 14.13 4.95
N PRO A 203 8.71 14.53 5.83
CA PRO A 203 8.99 15.55 6.84
C PRO A 203 10.03 15.12 7.87
N ALA A 204 9.89 13.90 8.43
CA ALA A 204 10.82 13.38 9.43
C ALA A 204 12.24 13.16 8.86
N LEU A 205 12.34 12.78 7.59
CA LEU A 205 13.61 12.66 6.87
C LEU A 205 14.25 14.03 6.61
N LYS A 206 13.45 15.05 6.24
CA LYS A 206 13.90 16.44 6.12
C LYS A 206 14.46 16.96 7.44
N ASP A 207 13.75 16.77 8.54
CA ASP A 207 14.17 17.18 9.87
C ASP A 207 15.46 16.44 10.29
N THR A 208 15.52 15.12 10.08
CA THR A 208 16.72 14.32 10.37
C THR A 208 17.93 14.80 9.55
N LEU A 209 17.75 15.11 8.27
CA LEU A 209 18.81 15.62 7.41
C LEU A 209 19.29 17.01 7.85
N MET A 210 18.35 17.92 8.08
CA MET A 210 18.64 19.29 8.55
C MET A 210 19.43 19.28 9.85
N ALA A 211 19.06 18.44 10.82
CA ALA A 211 19.78 18.32 12.08
C ALA A 211 21.22 17.80 11.90
N ASN A 212 21.43 16.77 11.06
CA ASN A 212 22.77 16.23 10.79
C ASN A 212 23.66 17.18 9.98
N MET A 213 23.07 18.04 9.15
CA MET A 213 23.76 19.13 8.45
C MET A 213 24.02 20.37 9.34
N GLY A 214 23.59 20.37 10.60
CA GLY A 214 23.82 21.46 11.56
C GLY A 214 22.82 22.62 11.50
N TYR A 215 21.67 22.46 10.83
CA TYR A 215 20.59 23.46 10.84
C TYR A 215 19.71 23.34 12.08
N THR A 216 19.37 24.48 12.70
CA THR A 216 18.38 24.55 13.76
C THR A 216 16.96 24.47 13.18
N ILE A 217 16.20 23.47 13.59
CA ILE A 217 14.80 23.29 13.18
C ILE A 217 13.90 24.10 14.12
N SER A 218 13.08 24.98 13.54
CA SER A 218 12.10 25.78 14.28
C SER A 218 10.69 25.47 13.79
N TYR A 219 9.93 24.75 14.61
CA TYR A 219 8.48 24.64 14.46
C TYR A 219 7.88 25.86 15.16
N GLY A 220 7.35 26.81 14.39
CA GLY A 220 6.70 28.01 14.93
C GLY A 220 5.61 27.65 15.94
N ARG A 221 5.60 28.34 17.08
CA ARG A 221 4.53 28.27 18.10
C ARG A 221 3.43 29.28 17.82
#